data_AF-A0A5D2Q6W9-F1
#
_entry.id   AF-A0A5D2Q6W9-F1
#
_cell.length_a   1.000
_cell.length_b   1.000
_cell.length_c   1.000
_cell.angle_alpha   90.00
_cell.angle_beta   90.00
_cell.angle_gamma   90.00
#
_symmetry.space_group_name_H-M   'P 1'
#
loop_
_entity.id
_entity.type
_entity.pdbx_description
1 polymer ?
#
loop_
_entity_poly.entity_id
_entity_poly.type
_entity_poly.pdbx_seq_one_letter_code
_entity_poly.pdbx_strand_id
1 'polypeptide(L)'
;MGIKQFIGYSLLVLASLVVSAQGSDFEFYKLSLIWPSSACYPLSNCTTPLPTFFTIHGLWPTFANDTAVPAYGPNNRCNANPVGPDAAVAKLTPIKDRLNERWPNLRAGVENSVFWRHEWQKHGICSDYYKDPLSYFNDTLNLATSTTFDPFKDGQTVEVTSDGMGNG
;
A
#
# COMPACT_ATOMS: atom_id res chain seq x y z
N MET A 1 66.73 20.81 -29.20
CA MET A 1 66.18 21.51 -28.03
C MET A 1 64.85 22.12 -28.44
N GLY A 2 63.74 21.71 -27.82
CA GLY A 2 62.42 22.32 -28.04
C GLY A 2 61.27 21.32 -28.26
N ILE A 3 60.94 20.54 -27.23
CA ILE A 3 59.65 19.86 -27.12
C ILE A 3 58.58 20.95 -26.89
N LYS A 4 57.58 21.07 -27.78
CA LYS A 4 56.36 21.85 -27.50
C LYS A 4 55.16 20.91 -27.37
N GLN A 5 54.99 20.55 -26.11
CA GLN A 5 53.85 20.07 -25.33
C GLN A 5 52.42 20.12 -25.91
N PHE A 6 51.80 18.94 -25.78
CA PHE A 6 50.47 18.62 -25.23
C PHE A 6 49.18 19.01 -25.98
N ILE A 7 48.68 18.00 -26.71
CA ILE A 7 47.30 17.49 -26.81
C ILE A 7 46.30 18.25 -25.92
N GLY A 8 45.42 19.03 -26.54
CA GLY A 8 44.23 19.58 -25.89
C GLY A 8 43.22 18.47 -25.66
N TYR A 9 43.12 17.99 -24.42
CA TYR A 9 42.09 17.02 -24.03
C TYR A 9 40.72 17.69 -24.01
N SER A 10 39.79 17.10 -24.75
CA SER A 10 38.37 17.45 -24.75
C SER A 10 37.81 17.43 -23.32
N LEU A 11 37.30 18.56 -22.84
CA LEU A 11 36.43 18.61 -21.67
C LEU A 11 35.05 18.05 -22.06
N LEU A 12 34.94 16.73 -22.06
CA LEU A 12 33.63 16.07 -21.99
C LEU A 12 33.11 16.27 -20.57
N VAL A 13 32.31 17.31 -20.38
CA VAL A 13 31.51 17.49 -19.17
C VAL A 13 30.44 16.40 -19.19
N LEU A 14 30.72 15.26 -18.55
CA LEU A 14 29.70 14.28 -18.19
C LEU A 14 28.78 14.93 -17.16
N ALA A 15 27.69 15.53 -17.62
CA ALA A 15 26.57 15.88 -16.76
C ALA A 15 25.96 14.55 -16.28
N SER A 16 26.44 14.04 -15.16
CA SER A 16 25.80 12.93 -14.47
C SER A 16 24.41 13.39 -14.02
N LEU A 17 23.40 13.05 -14.81
CA LEU A 17 22.02 13.06 -14.36
C LEU A 17 21.91 11.99 -13.28
N VAL A 18 22.08 12.38 -12.02
CA VAL A 18 21.64 11.55 -10.90
C VAL A 18 20.13 11.53 -10.97
N VAL A 19 19.58 10.54 -11.68
CA VAL A 19 18.17 10.20 -11.57
C VAL A 19 18.04 9.58 -10.19
N SER A 20 17.73 10.39 -9.18
CA SER A 20 17.22 9.86 -7.91
C SER A 20 15.93 9.11 -8.25
N ALA A 21 15.97 7.78 -8.21
CA ALA A 21 14.76 6.99 -8.20
C ALA A 21 14.02 7.36 -6.92
N GLN A 22 13.02 8.25 -7.04
CA GLN A 22 12.15 8.62 -5.93
C GLN A 22 11.16 7.48 -5.74
N GLY A 23 11.58 6.46 -4.99
CA GLY A 23 10.75 5.45 -4.35
C GLY A 23 10.69 5.72 -2.84
N SER A 24 9.62 5.32 -2.18
CA SER A 24 9.53 5.39 -0.72
C SER A 24 10.54 4.42 -0.08
N ASP A 25 11.30 4.93 0.91
CA ASP A 25 12.40 4.22 1.60
C ASP A 25 11.88 3.28 2.71
N PHE A 26 10.85 2.49 2.43
CA PHE A 26 10.30 1.52 3.39
C PHE A 26 11.01 0.16 3.25
N GLU A 27 11.04 -0.62 4.32
CA GLU A 27 11.83 -1.85 4.39
C GLU A 27 10.97 -3.10 4.14
N PHE A 28 9.74 -3.12 4.66
CA PHE A 28 8.86 -4.28 4.53
C PHE A 28 7.38 -3.88 4.52
N TYR A 29 6.54 -4.85 4.15
CA TYR A 29 5.09 -4.73 4.22
C TYR A 29 4.52 -5.44 5.43
N LYS A 30 3.58 -4.79 6.10
CA LYS A 30 2.61 -5.47 6.97
C LYS A 30 1.36 -5.79 6.16
N LEU A 31 1.03 -7.08 6.04
CA LEU A 31 -0.30 -7.50 5.60
C LEU A 31 -1.22 -7.44 6.82
N SER A 32 -2.15 -6.48 6.82
CA SER A 32 -3.12 -6.30 7.89
C SER A 32 -4.44 -6.96 7.52
N LEU A 33 -4.84 -7.93 8.34
CA LEU A 33 -6.11 -8.63 8.24
C LEU A 33 -6.99 -8.24 9.43
N ILE A 34 -8.30 -8.20 9.22
CA ILE A 34 -9.27 -7.81 10.25
C ILE A 34 -10.32 -8.90 10.44
N TRP A 35 -10.60 -9.23 11.69
CA TRP A 35 -11.70 -10.13 12.06
C TRP A 35 -13.00 -9.31 12.16
N PRO A 36 -13.98 -9.51 11.25
CA PRO A 36 -15.14 -8.62 11.17
C PRO A 36 -15.95 -8.52 12.45
N SER A 37 -16.14 -9.63 13.18
CA SER A 37 -16.93 -9.60 14.43
C SER A 37 -16.28 -8.75 15.52
N SER A 38 -14.95 -8.78 15.64
CA SER A 38 -14.24 -7.95 16.63
C SER A 38 -14.21 -6.49 16.21
N ALA A 39 -14.01 -6.21 14.91
CA ALA A 39 -14.02 -4.85 14.40
C ALA A 39 -15.38 -4.17 14.56
N CYS A 40 -16.45 -4.94 14.44
CA CYS A 40 -17.81 -4.45 14.57
C CYS A 40 -18.33 -4.40 16.01
N TYR A 41 -17.58 -4.86 17.00
CA TYR A 41 -17.99 -4.75 18.40
C TYR A 41 -17.26 -3.59 19.09
N PRO A 42 -17.94 -2.59 19.68
CA PRO A 42 -19.39 -2.47 19.91
C PRO A 42 -20.13 -1.59 18.88
N LEU A 43 -19.60 -1.41 17.66
CA LEU A 43 -20.19 -0.55 16.64
C LEU A 43 -21.58 -1.05 16.21
N SER A 44 -22.59 -0.19 16.25
CA SER A 44 -23.96 -0.55 15.85
C SER A 44 -24.20 -0.48 14.34
N ASN A 45 -23.30 0.12 13.57
CA ASN A 45 -23.47 0.43 12.14
C ASN A 45 -22.57 -0.42 11.23
N CYS A 46 -22.56 -1.74 11.43
CA CYS A 46 -21.83 -2.65 10.56
C CYS A 46 -22.69 -3.29 9.46
N THR A 47 -22.06 -3.58 8.33
CA THR A 47 -22.68 -4.33 7.22
C THR A 47 -23.10 -5.71 7.70
N THR A 48 -24.29 -6.16 7.27
CA THR A 48 -24.83 -7.48 7.62
C THR A 48 -25.21 -8.27 6.35
N PRO A 49 -24.93 -9.59 6.28
CA PRO A 49 -24.21 -10.40 7.27
C PRO A 49 -22.71 -10.05 7.32
N LEU A 50 -22.08 -10.25 8.48
CA LEU A 50 -20.63 -10.11 8.61
C LEU A 50 -19.92 -11.30 7.97
N PRO A 51 -18.78 -11.08 7.27
CA PRO A 51 -17.95 -12.18 6.81
C PRO A 51 -17.46 -13.02 8.00
N THR A 52 -17.45 -14.34 7.82
CA THR A 52 -17.01 -15.32 8.83
C THR A 52 -15.55 -15.73 8.66
N PHE A 53 -14.78 -14.94 7.91
CA PHE A 53 -13.37 -15.11 7.63
C PHE A 53 -12.66 -13.76 7.80
N PHE A 54 -11.33 -13.79 7.97
CA PHE A 54 -10.53 -12.57 7.98
C PHE A 54 -10.62 -11.85 6.64
N THR A 55 -10.98 -10.57 6.68
CA THR A 55 -10.96 -9.69 5.51
C THR A 55 -9.69 -8.86 5.52
N ILE A 56 -9.33 -8.33 4.36
CA ILE A 56 -8.19 -7.42 4.24
C ILE A 56 -8.54 -6.09 4.90
N HIS A 57 -7.64 -5.59 5.76
CA HIS A 57 -7.62 -4.19 6.15
C HIS A 57 -6.73 -3.42 5.17
N GLY A 58 -5.48 -3.87 5.00
CA GLY A 58 -4.60 -3.31 3.97
C GLY A 58 -3.19 -3.89 3.93
N LEU A 59 -2.40 -3.36 3.00
CA LEU A 59 -0.99 -3.70 2.82
C LEU A 59 -0.14 -2.45 3.07
N TRP A 60 0.64 -2.45 4.15
CA TRP A 60 1.19 -1.23 4.71
C TRP A 60 2.72 -1.20 4.61
N PRO A 61 3.29 -0.31 3.77
CA PRO A 61 4.71 0.01 3.82
C PRO A 61 5.12 0.43 5.24
N THR A 62 6.20 -0.18 5.74
CA THR A 62 6.70 0.02 7.10
C THR A 62 8.21 0.22 7.06
N PHE A 63 8.72 1.18 7.84
CA PHE A 63 10.16 1.41 7.97
C PHE A 63 10.83 0.31 8.79
N ALA A 64 12.16 0.18 8.66
CA ALA A 64 12.95 -0.85 9.37
C ALA A 64 12.82 -0.83 10.90
N ASN A 65 12.47 0.32 11.49
CA ASN A 65 12.24 0.48 12.93
C ASN A 65 10.77 0.17 13.36
N ASP A 66 10.02 -0.51 12.51
CA ASP A 66 8.63 -0.89 12.70
C ASP A 66 7.63 0.30 12.81
N THR A 67 8.01 1.46 12.28
CA THR A 67 7.12 2.63 12.23
C THR A 67 6.43 2.76 10.88
N ALA A 68 5.17 3.19 10.90
CA ALA A 68 4.36 3.37 9.70
C ALA A 68 4.94 4.46 8.80
N VAL A 69 4.96 4.20 7.48
CA VAL A 69 5.26 5.24 6.50
C VAL A 69 4.12 6.28 6.53
N PRO A 70 4.42 7.59 6.67
CA PRO A 70 3.39 8.62 6.67
C PRO A 70 2.59 8.60 5.36
N ALA A 71 1.30 8.93 5.43
CA ALA A 71 0.46 9.06 4.25
C ALA A 71 0.98 10.13 3.28
N TYR A 72 0.67 9.99 1.99
CA TYR A 72 0.98 11.02 1.01
C TYR A 72 0.16 12.28 1.26
N GLY A 73 0.81 13.44 1.26
CA GLY A 73 0.14 14.71 1.52
C GLY A 73 1.06 15.92 1.40
N PRO A 74 0.59 17.11 1.81
CA PRO A 74 1.37 18.35 1.71
C PRO A 74 2.75 18.27 2.36
N ASN A 75 2.85 17.56 3.47
CA ASN A 75 4.06 17.42 4.28
C ASN A 75 4.86 16.15 3.97
N ASN A 76 4.37 15.28 3.09
CA ASN A 76 5.03 14.04 2.72
C ASN A 76 4.76 13.71 1.25
N ARG A 77 5.74 14.01 0.40
CA ARG A 77 5.74 13.71 -1.03
C ARG A 77 6.67 12.53 -1.33
N CYS A 78 6.40 11.41 -0.67
CA CYS A 78 7.21 10.19 -0.69
C CYS A 78 7.51 9.66 -2.11
N ASN A 79 6.63 9.92 -3.08
CA ASN A 79 6.78 9.50 -4.47
C ASN A 79 6.42 10.65 -5.42
N ALA A 80 7.18 10.79 -6.51
CA ALA A 80 6.92 11.79 -7.54
C ALA A 80 5.85 11.31 -8.53
N ASN A 81 4.85 12.16 -8.78
CA ASN A 81 3.76 11.89 -9.74
C ASN A 81 3.06 10.54 -9.53
N PRO A 82 2.56 10.23 -8.33
CA PRO A 82 1.83 8.99 -8.08
C PRO A 82 0.44 9.01 -8.72
N VAL A 83 -0.15 7.83 -8.87
CA VAL A 83 -1.57 7.74 -9.23
C VAL A 83 -2.41 8.21 -8.05
N GLY A 84 -3.26 9.22 -8.28
CA GLY A 84 -4.15 9.75 -7.25
C GLY A 84 -5.25 8.75 -6.84
N PRO A 85 -5.86 8.92 -5.66
CA PRO A 85 -6.81 7.96 -5.09
C PRO A 85 -8.04 7.68 -5.96
N ASP A 86 -8.63 8.70 -6.57
CA ASP A 86 -9.81 8.50 -7.42
C ASP A 86 -9.46 7.73 -8.72
N ALA A 87 -8.29 8.04 -9.29
CA ALA A 87 -7.76 7.33 -10.46
C ALA A 87 -7.35 5.89 -10.13
N ALA A 88 -6.90 5.63 -8.89
CA ALA A 88 -6.61 4.29 -8.41
C ALA A 88 -7.87 3.44 -8.37
N VAL A 89 -8.95 3.93 -7.75
CA VAL A 89 -10.25 3.23 -7.69
C VAL A 89 -10.78 2.92 -9.10
N ALA A 90 -10.68 3.86 -10.04
CA ALA A 90 -11.13 3.65 -11.42
C ALA A 90 -10.40 2.50 -12.14
N LYS A 91 -9.16 2.18 -11.74
CA LYS A 91 -8.35 1.08 -12.31
C LYS A 91 -8.75 -0.30 -11.77
N LEU A 92 -9.58 -0.38 -10.71
CA LEU A 92 -9.87 -1.64 -10.01
C LEU A 92 -10.99 -2.48 -10.65
N THR A 93 -11.66 -1.99 -11.70
CA THR A 93 -12.72 -2.72 -12.40
C THR A 93 -12.37 -4.19 -12.70
N PRO A 94 -11.16 -4.54 -13.18
CA PRO A 94 -10.81 -5.93 -13.49
C PRO A 94 -10.81 -6.90 -12.29
N ILE A 95 -10.71 -6.39 -11.06
CA ILE A 95 -10.61 -7.21 -9.83
C ILE A 95 -11.69 -6.85 -8.79
N LYS A 96 -12.71 -6.07 -9.19
CA LYS A 96 -13.71 -5.49 -8.28
C LYS A 96 -14.47 -6.56 -7.48
N ASP A 97 -14.81 -7.68 -8.10
CA ASP A 97 -15.57 -8.75 -7.43
C ASP A 97 -14.74 -9.40 -6.31
N ARG A 98 -13.45 -9.66 -6.56
CA ARG A 98 -12.53 -10.18 -5.54
C ARG A 98 -12.35 -9.18 -4.40
N LEU A 99 -12.25 -7.89 -4.71
CA LEU A 99 -12.17 -6.84 -3.70
C LEU A 99 -13.46 -6.74 -2.86
N ASN A 100 -14.63 -6.83 -3.49
CA ASN A 100 -15.91 -6.84 -2.77
C ASN A 100 -16.03 -8.00 -1.78
N GLU A 101 -15.50 -9.17 -2.13
CA GLU A 101 -15.54 -10.35 -1.27
C GLU A 101 -14.48 -10.29 -0.15
N ARG A 102 -13.24 -9.93 -0.49
CA ARG A 102 -12.08 -10.10 0.40
C ARG A 102 -11.59 -8.83 1.07
N TRP A 103 -11.95 -7.66 0.54
CA TRP A 103 -11.59 -6.35 1.08
C TRP A 103 -12.83 -5.44 1.23
N PRO A 104 -13.94 -5.90 1.85
CA PRO A 104 -15.14 -5.10 2.01
C PRO A 104 -14.95 -3.96 3.02
N ASN A 105 -15.76 -2.92 2.88
CA ASN A 105 -16.00 -1.97 3.94
C ASN A 105 -17.02 -2.58 4.92
N LEU A 106 -16.59 -2.75 6.17
CA LEU A 106 -17.44 -3.33 7.21
C LEU A 106 -18.44 -2.32 7.79
N ARG A 107 -18.34 -1.02 7.48
CA ARG A 107 -19.30 0.01 7.88
C ARG A 107 -20.53 0.00 6.95
N ALA A 108 -21.71 -0.13 7.53
CA ALA A 108 -22.97 -0.12 6.79
C ALA A 108 -23.20 1.23 6.08
N GLY A 109 -23.72 1.17 4.85
CA GLY A 109 -24.08 2.35 4.07
C GLY A 109 -22.88 3.10 3.46
N VAL A 110 -21.67 2.55 3.53
CA VAL A 110 -20.48 3.10 2.89
C VAL A 110 -19.95 2.12 1.85
N GLU A 111 -19.78 2.60 0.62
CA GLU A 111 -19.27 1.78 -0.48
C GLU A 111 -17.85 1.27 -0.21
N ASN A 112 -17.55 0.05 -0.67
CA ASN A 112 -16.22 -0.55 -0.55
C ASN A 112 -15.14 0.31 -1.21
N SER A 113 -15.48 0.99 -2.32
CA SER A 113 -14.54 1.87 -3.02
C SER A 113 -14.06 3.05 -2.19
N VAL A 114 -14.84 3.50 -1.20
CA VAL A 114 -14.38 4.55 -0.26
C VAL A 114 -13.24 4.01 0.60
N PHE A 115 -13.34 2.76 1.04
CA PHE A 115 -12.29 2.12 1.83
C PHE A 115 -11.02 1.86 1.00
N TRP A 116 -11.16 1.34 -0.23
CA TRP A 116 -9.99 1.14 -1.12
C TRP A 116 -9.31 2.46 -1.45
N ARG A 117 -10.09 3.53 -1.67
CA ARG A 117 -9.58 4.89 -1.87
C ARG A 117 -8.73 5.34 -0.67
N HIS A 118 -9.22 5.12 0.55
CA HIS A 118 -8.52 5.45 1.79
C HIS A 118 -7.21 4.68 1.91
N GLU A 119 -7.25 3.35 1.76
CA GLU A 119 -6.06 2.49 1.86
C GLU A 119 -4.99 2.85 0.82
N TRP A 120 -5.40 3.13 -0.42
CA TRP A 120 -4.48 3.63 -1.43
C TRP A 120 -3.86 4.97 -1.03
N GLN A 121 -4.67 5.93 -0.58
CA GLN A 121 -4.18 7.27 -0.21
C GLN A 121 -3.22 7.23 0.98
N LYS A 122 -3.54 6.40 1.98
CA LYS A 122 -2.80 6.31 3.23
C LYS A 122 -1.54 5.45 3.10
N HIS A 123 -1.59 4.38 2.30
CA HIS A 123 -0.52 3.37 2.24
C HIS A 123 0.01 3.15 0.82
N GLY A 124 -0.87 2.88 -0.14
CA GLY A 124 -0.46 2.50 -1.50
C GLY A 124 0.35 3.55 -2.25
N ILE A 125 0.05 4.85 -2.09
CA ILE A 125 0.81 5.93 -2.75
C ILE A 125 2.27 5.96 -2.30
N CYS A 126 2.56 5.69 -1.03
CA CYS A 126 3.92 5.66 -0.49
C CYS A 126 4.52 4.26 -0.48
N SER A 127 4.14 3.44 -1.46
CA SER A 127 4.73 2.14 -1.72
C SER A 127 5.51 2.15 -3.04
N ASP A 128 6.19 1.06 -3.37
CA ASP A 128 6.84 0.88 -4.67
C ASP A 128 5.81 0.71 -5.83
N TYR A 129 4.54 0.44 -5.51
CA TYR A 129 3.42 0.38 -6.47
C TYR A 129 2.86 1.75 -6.87
N TYR A 130 3.41 2.89 -6.45
CA TYR A 130 2.80 4.23 -6.61
C TYR A 130 2.29 4.62 -8.02
N LYS A 131 2.74 3.94 -9.07
CA LYS A 131 2.28 4.08 -10.47
C LYS A 131 1.30 3.00 -10.95
N ASP A 132 1.17 1.91 -10.21
CA ASP A 132 0.36 0.73 -10.55
C ASP A 132 -0.53 0.26 -9.38
N PRO A 133 -1.65 0.98 -9.12
CA PRO A 133 -2.61 0.57 -8.11
C PRO A 133 -3.20 -0.83 -8.37
N LEU A 134 -3.39 -1.23 -9.63
CA LEU A 134 -4.02 -2.51 -9.94
C LEU A 134 -3.17 -3.66 -9.37
N SER A 135 -1.85 -3.61 -9.55
CA SER A 135 -0.94 -4.59 -8.97
C SER A 135 -0.92 -4.54 -7.44
N TYR A 136 -0.89 -3.35 -6.82
CA TYR A 136 -0.97 -3.23 -5.36
C TYR A 136 -2.18 -3.97 -4.77
N PHE A 137 -3.36 -3.73 -5.32
CA PHE A 137 -4.60 -4.37 -4.84
C PHE A 137 -4.63 -5.86 -5.19
N ASN A 138 -4.19 -6.25 -6.39
CA ASN A 138 -4.17 -7.64 -6.81
C ASN A 138 -3.21 -8.50 -5.99
N ASP A 139 -2.01 -7.99 -5.71
CA ASP A 139 -1.00 -8.71 -4.95
C ASP A 139 -1.38 -8.80 -3.47
N THR A 140 -1.99 -7.75 -2.92
CA THR A 140 -2.59 -7.82 -1.57
C THR A 140 -3.67 -8.91 -1.49
N LEU A 141 -4.56 -9.01 -2.49
CA LEU A 141 -5.55 -10.08 -2.58
C LEU A 141 -4.88 -11.47 -2.64
N ASN A 142 -3.81 -11.62 -3.41
CA ASN A 142 -3.10 -12.89 -3.56
C ASN A 142 -2.42 -13.29 -2.24
N LEU A 143 -1.81 -12.34 -1.53
CA LEU A 143 -1.21 -12.56 -0.22
C LEU A 143 -2.26 -12.98 0.82
N ALA A 144 -3.37 -12.24 0.91
CA ALA A 144 -4.43 -12.49 1.89
C ALA A 144 -5.21 -13.79 1.67
N THR A 145 -5.22 -14.31 0.44
CA THR A 145 -5.89 -15.58 0.10
C THR A 145 -4.92 -16.76 0.04
N SER A 146 -3.63 -16.53 0.27
CA SER A 146 -2.63 -17.58 0.34
C SER A 146 -2.75 -18.38 1.64
N THR A 147 -2.75 -19.70 1.52
CA THR A 147 -2.71 -20.63 2.68
C THR A 147 -1.44 -20.52 3.53
N THR A 148 -0.43 -19.78 3.05
CA THR A 148 0.78 -19.46 3.82
C THR A 148 0.52 -18.43 4.90
N PHE A 149 -0.46 -17.54 4.71
CA PHE A 149 -0.76 -16.42 5.61
C PHE A 149 -2.16 -16.52 6.24
N ASP A 150 -2.70 -17.74 6.34
CA ASP A 150 -3.99 -18.01 6.97
C ASP A 150 -3.86 -17.92 8.50
N PRO A 151 -4.49 -16.93 9.17
CA PRO A 151 -4.39 -16.77 10.62
C PRO A 151 -4.96 -17.94 11.42
N PHE A 152 -5.77 -18.82 10.80
CA PHE A 152 -6.31 -20.01 11.45
C PHE A 152 -5.40 -21.24 11.31
N LYS A 153 -4.29 -21.14 10.58
CA LYS A 153 -3.37 -22.26 10.38
C LYS A 153 -2.32 -22.32 11.49
N ASP A 154 -2.16 -23.50 12.08
CA ASP A 154 -1.22 -23.74 13.17
C ASP A 154 0.22 -23.37 12.81
N GLY A 155 0.95 -22.77 13.77
CA GLY A 155 2.38 -22.51 13.69
C GLY A 155 2.79 -21.16 13.08
N GLN A 156 1.84 -20.28 12.75
CA GLN A 156 2.13 -18.92 12.29
C GLN A 156 2.19 -17.92 13.46
N THR A 157 3.27 -17.15 13.55
CA THR A 157 3.32 -15.99 14.47
C THR A 157 2.54 -14.83 13.84
N VAL A 158 1.45 -14.43 14.49
CA VAL A 158 0.63 -13.28 14.09
C VAL A 158 0.76 -12.20 15.16
N GLU A 159 1.14 -10.99 14.75
CA GLU A 159 1.04 -9.83 15.63
C GLU A 159 -0.42 -9.38 15.71
N VAL A 160 -0.99 -9.40 16.92
CA VAL A 160 -2.34 -8.90 17.16
C VAL A 160 -2.25 -7.45 17.62
N THR A 161 -2.72 -6.53 16.78
CA THR A 161 -2.84 -5.11 17.12
C THR A 161 -4.30 -4.72 17.23
N SER A 162 -4.61 -3.80 18.15
CA SER A 162 -5.92 -3.18 18.25
C SER A 162 -5.91 -1.86 17.47
N ASP A 163 -6.03 -1.92 16.15
CA ASP A 163 -6.38 -0.74 15.35
C ASP A 163 -7.90 -0.74 15.17
N GLY A 164 -8.56 0.36 15.57
CA GLY A 164 -10.00 0.50 15.39
C GLY A 164 -10.34 0.63 13.91
N MET A 165 -11.61 0.51 13.53
CA MET A 165 -12.04 1.01 12.22
C MET A 165 -11.79 2.52 12.19
N GLY A 166 -10.63 2.95 11.69
CA GLY A 166 -10.33 4.37 11.49
C GLY A 166 -11.43 5.02 10.67
N ASN A 167 -11.69 6.31 10.93
CA ASN A 167 -12.61 7.07 10.11
C ASN A 167 -11.99 7.26 8.72
N GLY A 168 -12.38 6.38 7.80
CA GLY A 168 -12.20 6.57 6.36
C GLY A 168 -12.80 7.88 5.88
#